data_AF-G0W7T6-F1
#
_entry.id   AF-G0W7T6-F1
#
_cell.length_a   1.000
_cell.length_b   1.000
_cell.length_c   1.000
_cell.angle_alpha   90.00
_cell.angle_beta   90.00
_cell.angle_gamma   90.00
#
_symmetry.space_group_name_H-M   'P 1'
#
loop_
_entity.id
_entity.type
_entity.pdbx_description
1 polymer ?
#
loop_
_entity_poly.entity_id
_entity_poly.type
_entity_poly.pdbx_seq_one_letter_code
_entity_poly.pdbx_strand_id
1 'polypeptide(L)'
;MDQNLELQKIKPFLNNLQKQLNLLNPLLAKLTSKSLDDHLILINNEPERLELTNKFAYILTSLMFAYIKILNFKDLSNIQYELNRVKDYMQRANSLKNKLMEKNNSNEREKSNAKNLIISSLNRNDSAISNQNFQKGKHTKFNEQQSVTTTTNMTSVDNNSIDREAIMNNIVENKKKNKNKNKNKPSSKKQARTEKRTAQKMKNKISKD
;
A
#
# COMPACT_ATOMS: atom_id res chain seq x y z
N MET A 1 -21.77 -8.97 -62.11
CA MET A 1 -22.49 -9.73 -61.06
C MET A 1 -21.76 -9.68 -59.71
N ASP A 2 -20.44 -9.49 -59.66
CA ASP A 2 -19.66 -9.55 -58.41
C ASP A 2 -19.80 -8.38 -57.43
N GLN A 3 -20.09 -7.16 -57.90
CA GLN A 3 -20.18 -5.98 -57.01
C GLN A 3 -21.29 -6.08 -55.96
N ASN A 4 -22.40 -6.76 -56.27
CA ASN A 4 -23.48 -6.98 -55.31
C ASN A 4 -23.10 -7.98 -54.21
N LEU A 5 -22.24 -8.95 -54.52
CA LEU A 5 -21.75 -9.94 -53.54
C LEU A 5 -20.76 -9.31 -52.57
N GLU A 6 -19.89 -8.41 -53.05
CA GLU A 6 -18.97 -7.64 -52.20
C GLU A 6 -19.70 -6.67 -51.27
N LEU A 7 -20.73 -5.99 -51.77
CA LEU A 7 -21.58 -5.12 -50.94
C LEU A 7 -22.26 -5.90 -49.80
N GLN A 8 -22.73 -7.12 -50.08
CA GLN A 8 -23.34 -7.98 -49.08
C GLN A 8 -22.35 -8.43 -48.00
N LYS A 9 -21.06 -8.60 -48.34
CA LYS A 9 -20.00 -8.93 -47.37
C LYS A 9 -19.63 -7.76 -46.45
N ILE A 10 -19.73 -6.52 -46.92
CA ILE A 10 -19.35 -5.31 -46.15
C ILE A 10 -20.46 -4.86 -45.19
N LYS A 11 -21.73 -5.02 -45.58
CA LYS A 11 -22.91 -4.61 -44.77
C LYS A 11 -22.87 -5.06 -43.30
N PRO A 12 -22.52 -6.31 -42.96
CA PRO A 12 -22.40 -6.74 -41.56
C PRO A 12 -21.37 -5.95 -40.75
N PHE A 13 -20.23 -5.60 -41.34
CA PHE A 13 -19.19 -4.82 -40.67
C PHE A 13 -19.65 -3.40 -40.39
N LEU A 14 -20.33 -2.77 -41.35
CA LEU A 14 -20.89 -1.43 -41.18
C LEU A 14 -21.98 -1.41 -40.10
N ASN A 15 -22.89 -2.40 -40.13
CA ASN A 15 -23.93 -2.54 -39.12
C ASN A 15 -23.33 -2.76 -37.73
N ASN A 16 -22.28 -3.56 -37.62
CA ASN A 16 -21.58 -3.76 -36.35
C ASN A 16 -20.91 -2.46 -35.87
N LEU A 17 -20.20 -1.75 -36.75
CA LEU A 17 -19.58 -0.47 -36.41
C LEU A 17 -20.61 0.53 -35.87
N GLN A 18 -21.75 0.67 -36.56
CA GLN A 18 -22.81 1.58 -36.13
C GLN A 18 -23.43 1.16 -34.79
N LYS A 19 -23.60 -0.14 -34.53
CA LYS A 19 -24.00 -0.64 -33.21
C LYS A 19 -23.00 -0.26 -32.13
N GLN A 20 -21.70 -0.43 -32.37
CA GLN A 20 -20.66 -0.08 -31.39
C GLN A 20 -20.63 1.43 -31.11
N LEU A 21 -20.80 2.27 -32.13
CA LEU A 21 -20.90 3.72 -31.95
C LEU A 21 -22.14 4.12 -31.14
N ASN A 22 -23.29 3.49 -31.39
CA ASN A 22 -24.51 3.74 -30.62
C ASN A 22 -24.37 3.33 -29.14
N LEU A 23 -23.59 2.30 -28.85
CA LEU A 23 -23.26 1.89 -27.47
C LEU A 23 -22.24 2.81 -26.80
N LEU A 24 -21.28 3.34 -27.57
CA LEU A 24 -20.20 4.17 -27.05
C LEU A 24 -20.64 5.61 -26.76
N ASN A 25 -21.51 6.18 -27.59
CA ASN A 25 -22.02 7.54 -27.44
C ASN A 25 -22.57 7.89 -26.04
N PRO A 26 -23.47 7.09 -25.43
CA PRO A 26 -23.98 7.40 -24.09
C PRO A 26 -22.88 7.32 -23.02
N LEU A 27 -21.90 6.43 -23.18
CA LEU A 27 -20.76 6.31 -22.25
C LEU A 27 -19.85 7.54 -22.34
N LEU A 28 -19.61 8.05 -23.55
CA LEU A 28 -18.85 9.28 -23.77
C LEU A 28 -19.58 10.50 -23.24
N ALA A 29 -20.90 10.61 -23.49
CA ALA A 29 -21.72 11.70 -22.96
C ALA A 29 -21.68 11.74 -21.42
N LYS A 30 -21.73 10.57 -20.76
CA LYS A 30 -21.58 10.49 -19.31
C LYS A 30 -20.18 10.91 -18.85
N LEU A 31 -19.14 10.44 -19.54
CA LEU A 31 -17.74 10.76 -19.20
C LEU A 31 -17.40 12.24 -19.40
N THR A 32 -17.98 12.87 -20.41
CA THR A 32 -17.74 14.28 -20.81
C THR A 32 -18.81 15.24 -20.29
N SER A 33 -19.66 14.78 -19.35
CA SER A 33 -20.71 15.59 -18.75
C SER A 33 -20.19 16.80 -17.95
N LYS A 34 -18.92 16.74 -17.51
CA LYS A 34 -18.18 17.85 -16.88
C LYS A 34 -16.83 18.00 -17.55
N SER A 35 -16.19 19.15 -17.33
CA SER A 35 -14.83 19.35 -17.82
C SER A 35 -13.84 18.44 -17.08
N LEU A 36 -12.71 18.13 -17.72
CA LEU A 36 -11.65 17.36 -17.07
C LEU A 36 -11.14 18.07 -15.81
N ASP A 37 -11.02 19.40 -15.87
CA ASP A 37 -10.57 20.21 -14.74
C ASP A 37 -11.53 20.10 -13.55
N ASP A 38 -12.84 20.14 -13.80
CA ASP A 38 -13.85 19.93 -12.74
C ASP A 38 -13.70 18.54 -12.11
N HIS A 39 -13.47 17.50 -12.92
CA HIS A 39 -13.24 16.16 -12.41
C HIS A 39 -11.96 16.06 -11.58
N LEU A 40 -10.88 16.73 -11.99
CA LEU A 40 -9.60 16.72 -11.28
C LEU A 40 -9.64 17.50 -9.97
N ILE A 41 -10.47 18.54 -9.88
CA ILE A 41 -10.68 19.31 -8.63
C ILE A 41 -11.44 18.47 -7.60
N LEU A 42 -12.40 17.65 -8.05
CA LEU A 42 -13.21 16.81 -7.15
C LEU A 42 -12.43 15.62 -6.55
N ILE A 43 -11.33 15.20 -7.18
CA ILE A 43 -10.54 14.05 -6.75
C ILE A 43 -9.38 14.53 -5.88
N ASN A 44 -9.43 14.23 -4.59
CA ASN A 44 -8.38 14.57 -3.64
C ASN A 44 -7.16 13.62 -3.67
N ASN A 45 -7.31 12.45 -4.29
CA ASN A 45 -6.31 11.40 -4.28
C ASN A 45 -5.47 11.41 -5.58
N GLU A 46 -4.18 11.71 -5.48
CA GLU A 46 -3.26 11.80 -6.64
C GLU A 46 -3.23 10.56 -7.56
N PRO A 47 -3.22 9.31 -7.05
CA PRO A 47 -3.28 8.11 -7.89
C PRO A 47 -4.57 8.02 -8.71
N GLU A 48 -5.71 8.48 -8.17
CA GLU A 48 -6.98 8.51 -8.88
C GLU A 48 -7.00 9.61 -9.94
N ARG A 49 -6.37 10.77 -9.68
CA ARG A 49 -6.16 11.83 -10.68
C ARG A 49 -5.32 11.32 -11.85
N LEU A 50 -4.26 10.56 -11.56
CA LEU A 50 -3.41 9.93 -12.57
C LEU A 50 -4.18 8.89 -13.40
N GLU A 51 -4.97 8.04 -12.76
CA GLU A 51 -5.79 7.04 -13.43
C GLU A 51 -6.83 7.69 -14.36
N LEU A 52 -7.51 8.74 -13.88
CA LEU A 52 -8.46 9.49 -14.69
C LEU A 52 -7.80 10.12 -15.91
N THR A 53 -6.66 10.78 -15.73
CA THR A 53 -5.93 11.45 -16.82
C THR A 53 -5.49 10.44 -17.89
N ASN A 54 -4.94 9.30 -17.47
CA ASN A 54 -4.56 8.22 -18.39
C ASN A 54 -5.76 7.62 -19.11
N LYS A 55 -6.92 7.52 -18.44
CA LYS A 55 -8.17 7.05 -19.06
C LYS A 55 -8.66 7.98 -20.16
N PHE A 56 -8.65 9.30 -19.93
CA PHE A 56 -9.01 10.27 -20.96
C PHE A 56 -8.04 10.21 -22.16
N ALA A 57 -6.74 10.16 -21.88
CA ALA A 57 -5.73 10.03 -22.92
C ALA A 57 -5.95 8.76 -23.77
N TYR A 58 -6.17 7.62 -23.12
CA TYR A 58 -6.44 6.34 -23.79
C TYR A 58 -7.66 6.40 -24.70
N ILE A 59 -8.77 6.94 -24.21
CA ILE A 59 -10.02 7.05 -24.98
C ILE A 59 -9.79 7.95 -26.20
N LEU A 60 -9.18 9.11 -26.00
CA LEU A 60 -8.92 10.07 -27.07
C LEU A 60 -8.01 9.47 -28.16
N THR A 61 -6.88 8.86 -27.77
CA THR A 61 -5.96 8.23 -28.74
C THR A 61 -6.60 7.06 -29.47
N SER A 62 -7.45 6.29 -28.79
CA SER A 62 -8.16 5.16 -29.40
C SER A 62 -9.21 5.61 -30.41
N LEU A 63 -9.98 6.66 -30.08
CA LEU A 63 -10.94 7.27 -31.00
C LEU A 63 -10.25 7.88 -32.21
N MET A 64 -9.13 8.57 -32.00
CA MET A 64 -8.34 9.14 -33.09
C MET A 64 -7.79 8.05 -34.01
N PHE A 65 -7.31 6.94 -33.44
CA PHE A 65 -6.89 5.78 -34.22
C PHE A 65 -8.02 5.20 -35.07
N ALA A 66 -9.21 5.00 -34.48
CA ALA A 66 -10.38 4.52 -35.22
C ALA A 66 -10.78 5.48 -36.36
N TYR A 67 -10.75 6.79 -36.10
CA TYR A 67 -11.04 7.82 -37.09
C TYR A 67 -10.06 7.78 -38.28
N ILE A 68 -8.76 7.75 -37.99
CA ILE A 68 -7.70 7.65 -39.01
C ILE A 68 -7.85 6.37 -39.85
N LYS A 69 -8.26 5.25 -39.22
CA LYS A 69 -8.52 3.98 -39.91
C LYS A 69 -9.70 4.05 -40.86
N ILE A 70 -10.79 4.74 -40.48
CA ILE A 70 -11.96 4.93 -41.34
C ILE A 70 -11.60 5.81 -42.54
N LEU A 71 -10.80 6.86 -42.34
CA LEU A 71 -10.31 7.74 -43.41
C LEU A 71 -9.28 7.08 -44.34
N ASN A 72 -8.80 5.88 -44.01
CA ASN A 72 -7.82 5.13 -44.80
C ASN A 72 -6.49 5.88 -45.03
N PHE A 73 -5.99 6.57 -44.00
CA PHE A 73 -4.65 7.14 -44.03
C PHE A 73 -3.58 6.04 -44.11
N LYS A 74 -2.58 6.24 -44.98
CA LYS A 74 -1.49 5.27 -45.21
C LYS A 74 -0.45 5.25 -44.10
N ASP A 75 -0.08 6.43 -43.58
CA ASP A 75 0.88 6.54 -42.49
C ASP A 75 0.16 6.52 -41.13
N LEU A 76 0.53 5.55 -40.30
CA LEU A 76 0.00 5.34 -38.96
C LEU A 76 1.07 5.56 -37.88
N SER A 77 2.28 5.97 -38.26
CA SER A 77 3.43 6.04 -37.35
C SER A 77 3.18 7.00 -36.19
N ASN A 78 2.61 8.17 -36.49
CA ASN A 78 2.32 9.19 -35.48
C ASN A 78 1.28 8.72 -34.45
N ILE A 79 0.20 8.07 -34.90
CA ILE A 79 -0.84 7.58 -33.98
C ILE A 79 -0.38 6.35 -33.20
N GLN A 80 0.45 5.49 -33.80
CA GLN A 80 1.08 4.37 -33.10
C GLN A 80 2.05 4.85 -32.02
N TYR A 81 2.80 5.91 -32.27
CA TYR A 81 3.66 6.54 -31.28
C TYR A 81 2.86 7.02 -30.07
N GLU A 82 1.74 7.73 -30.29
CA GLU A 82 0.88 8.18 -29.19
C GLU A 82 0.22 7.01 -28.43
N LEU A 83 -0.18 5.94 -29.12
CA LEU A 83 -0.68 4.73 -28.46
C LEU A 83 0.38 4.08 -27.54
N ASN A 84 1.62 3.98 -28.02
CA ASN A 84 2.74 3.46 -27.22
C ASN A 84 3.03 4.38 -26.03
N ARG A 85 2.98 5.70 -26.24
CA ARG A 85 3.16 6.69 -25.18
C ARG A 85 2.11 6.54 -24.08
N VAL A 86 0.83 6.40 -24.43
CA VAL A 86 -0.24 6.15 -23.44
C VAL A 86 -0.02 4.82 -22.72
N LYS A 87 0.34 3.76 -23.45
CA LYS A 87 0.66 2.45 -22.87
C LYS A 87 1.77 2.56 -21.82
N ASP A 88 2.85 3.28 -22.12
CA ASP A 88 3.96 3.50 -21.20
C ASP A 88 3.52 4.24 -19.94
N TYR A 89 2.68 5.27 -20.07
CA TYR A 89 2.12 5.98 -18.91
C TYR A 89 1.24 5.08 -18.04
N MET A 90 0.39 4.25 -18.65
CA MET A 90 -0.41 3.27 -17.91
C MET A 90 0.45 2.23 -17.21
N GLN A 91 1.52 1.75 -17.86
CA GLN A 91 2.47 0.81 -17.26
C GLN A 91 3.20 1.42 -16.05
N ARG A 92 3.61 2.69 -16.14
CA ARG A 92 4.23 3.42 -15.02
C ARG A 92 3.25 3.56 -13.85
N ALA A 93 2.00 3.91 -14.13
CA ALA A 93 0.95 3.99 -13.11
C ALA A 93 0.69 2.64 -12.42
N ASN A 94 0.60 1.56 -13.20
CA ASN A 94 0.42 0.21 -12.66
C ASN A 94 1.64 -0.26 -11.83
N SER A 95 2.85 0.04 -12.29
CA SER A 95 4.08 -0.25 -11.52
C SER A 95 4.07 0.47 -10.17
N LEU A 96 3.64 1.73 -10.13
CA LEU A 96 3.50 2.49 -8.88
C LEU A 96 2.45 1.86 -7.95
N LYS A 97 1.29 1.48 -8.48
CA LYS A 97 0.21 0.81 -7.72
C LYS A 97 0.70 -0.50 -7.10
N ASN A 98 1.44 -1.30 -7.86
CA ASN A 98 2.00 -2.57 -7.38
C ASN A 98 3.01 -2.34 -6.26
N LYS A 99 3.91 -1.36 -6.39
CA LYS A 99 4.86 -1.00 -5.33
C LYS A 99 4.17 -0.55 -4.04
N LEU A 100 3.09 0.23 -4.15
CA LEU A 100 2.29 0.64 -3.00
C LEU A 100 1.60 -0.55 -2.33
N MET A 101 1.05 -1.47 -3.14
CA MET A 101 0.42 -2.70 -2.63
C MET A 101 1.44 -3.61 -1.92
N GLU A 102 2.63 -3.81 -2.48
CA GLU A 102 3.71 -4.57 -1.87
C GLU A 102 4.14 -3.97 -0.53
N LYS A 103 4.31 -2.65 -0.47
CA LYS A 103 4.65 -1.94 0.77
C LYS A 103 3.57 -2.12 1.85
N ASN A 104 2.31 -1.98 1.48
CA ASN A 104 1.19 -2.18 2.41
C ASN A 104 1.12 -3.62 2.91
N ASN A 105 1.31 -4.60 2.02
CA ASN A 105 1.35 -6.01 2.38
C ASN A 105 2.52 -6.34 3.32
N SER A 106 3.70 -5.73 3.09
CA SER A 106 4.85 -5.88 4.00
C SER A 106 4.54 -5.32 5.38
N ASN A 107 3.97 -4.12 5.45
CA ASN A 107 3.57 -3.51 6.72
C ASN A 107 2.53 -4.34 7.48
N GLU A 108 1.54 -4.91 6.78
CA GLU A 108 0.53 -5.78 7.41
C GLU A 108 1.14 -7.10 7.88
N ARG A 109 2.09 -7.67 7.15
CA ARG A 109 2.87 -8.84 7.60
C ARG A 109 3.72 -8.54 8.82
N GLU A 110 4.36 -7.38 8.88
CA GLU A 110 5.13 -6.96 10.05
C GLU A 110 4.22 -6.75 11.27
N LYS A 111 3.06 -6.11 11.10
CA LYS A 111 2.06 -5.95 12.15
C LYS A 111 1.53 -7.29 12.64
N SER A 112 1.23 -8.23 11.73
CA SER A 112 0.73 -9.55 12.13
C SER A 112 1.83 -10.36 12.84
N ASN A 113 3.07 -10.30 12.37
CA ASN A 113 4.21 -10.92 13.05
C ASN A 113 4.43 -10.33 14.45
N ALA A 114 4.36 -9.01 14.61
CA ALA A 114 4.46 -8.35 15.90
C ALA A 114 3.31 -8.75 16.84
N LYS A 115 2.06 -8.77 16.34
CA LYS A 115 0.90 -9.27 17.10
C LYS A 115 1.11 -10.71 17.55
N ASN A 116 1.54 -11.60 16.66
CA ASN A 116 1.80 -13.00 16.97
C ASN A 116 2.94 -13.16 17.98
N LEU A 117 3.97 -12.33 17.92
CA LEU A 117 5.06 -12.30 18.89
C LEU A 117 4.58 -11.85 20.28
N ILE A 118 3.74 -10.82 20.35
CA ILE A 118 3.14 -10.36 21.61
C ILE A 118 2.24 -11.46 22.19
N ILE A 119 1.31 -11.99 21.40
CA ILE A 119 0.40 -13.06 21.81
C ILE A 119 1.19 -14.29 22.27
N SER A 120 2.20 -14.73 21.53
CA SER A 120 3.02 -15.88 21.95
C SER A 120 3.86 -15.59 23.20
N SER A 121 4.26 -14.34 23.45
CA SER A 121 4.99 -13.97 24.67
C SER A 121 4.07 -13.87 25.89
N LEU A 122 2.84 -13.39 25.72
CA LEU A 122 1.83 -13.32 26.80
C LEU A 122 1.18 -14.69 27.08
N ASN A 123 0.99 -15.52 26.06
CA ASN A 123 0.33 -16.82 26.16
C ASN A 123 1.30 -18.00 26.38
N ARG A 124 2.62 -17.76 26.40
CA ARG A 124 3.60 -18.74 26.90
C ARG A 124 3.52 -18.78 28.42
N ASN A 125 2.44 -19.42 28.87
CA ASN A 125 2.13 -19.88 30.21
C ASN A 125 1.76 -18.78 31.21
N ASP A 126 0.74 -19.05 32.02
CA ASP A 126 0.84 -18.93 33.47
C ASP A 126 2.09 -18.18 33.91
N SER A 127 1.97 -16.87 34.13
CA SER A 127 3.07 -16.00 34.51
C SER A 127 4.00 -16.75 35.46
N ALA A 128 5.24 -17.04 35.02
CA ALA A 128 6.16 -17.89 35.78
C ALA A 128 6.43 -17.37 37.20
N ILE A 129 6.18 -16.07 37.42
CA ILE A 129 6.30 -15.39 38.71
C ILE A 129 4.97 -15.41 39.50
N SER A 130 3.81 -15.56 38.83
CA SER A 130 2.48 -15.59 39.44
C SER A 130 2.20 -16.96 40.06
N ASN A 131 2.27 -18.05 39.29
CA ASN A 131 1.82 -19.34 39.82
C ASN A 131 2.73 -19.90 40.92
N GLN A 132 4.02 -19.60 40.90
CA GLN A 132 4.93 -20.08 41.96
C GLN A 132 4.81 -19.28 43.26
N ASN A 133 4.51 -17.97 43.21
CA ASN A 133 4.37 -17.14 44.40
C ASN A 133 2.95 -17.16 44.99
N PHE A 134 1.90 -17.25 44.16
CA PHE A 134 0.51 -17.29 44.62
C PHE A 134 0.02 -18.70 45.03
N GLN A 135 0.70 -19.79 44.62
CA GLN A 135 0.36 -21.15 45.06
C GLN A 135 1.12 -21.61 46.31
N LYS A 136 2.33 -21.08 46.58
CA LYS A 136 3.14 -21.45 47.76
C LYS A 136 3.05 -20.46 48.92
N GLY A 137 2.57 -19.24 48.68
CA GLY A 137 2.23 -18.32 49.75
C GLY A 137 0.92 -18.75 50.41
N LYS A 138 0.97 -19.49 51.52
CA LYS A 138 -0.14 -19.48 52.48
C LYS A 138 -0.32 -18.02 52.89
N HIS A 139 -1.29 -17.32 52.32
CA HIS A 139 -1.75 -16.06 52.88
C HIS A 139 -2.07 -16.31 54.35
N THR A 140 -1.31 -15.71 55.26
CA THR A 140 -1.68 -15.61 56.66
C THR A 140 -3.00 -14.88 56.70
N LYS A 141 -4.09 -15.63 56.84
CA LYS A 141 -5.39 -15.07 57.23
C LYS A 141 -5.15 -14.38 58.57
N PHE A 142 -5.15 -13.05 58.55
CA PHE A 142 -5.30 -12.29 59.78
C PHE A 142 -6.68 -12.68 60.33
N ASN A 143 -6.70 -13.46 61.41
CA ASN A 143 -7.91 -13.65 62.18
C ASN A 143 -8.24 -12.27 62.77
N GLU A 144 -9.33 -11.67 62.30
CA GLU A 144 -9.98 -10.58 63.02
C GLU A 144 -10.47 -11.12 64.36
N GLN A 145 -9.65 -10.95 65.40
CA GLN A 145 -10.15 -10.99 66.76
C GLN A 145 -11.08 -9.79 66.91
N GLN A 146 -12.37 -10.09 67.02
CA GLN A 146 -13.42 -9.15 67.40
C GLN A 146 -13.07 -8.56 68.78
N SER A 147 -12.50 -7.36 68.80
CA SER A 147 -12.60 -6.46 69.95
C SER A 147 -13.80 -5.54 69.70
N VAL A 148 -14.95 -5.95 70.24
CA VAL A 148 -16.14 -5.11 70.37
C VAL A 148 -15.88 -4.07 71.45
N THR A 149 -15.75 -2.80 71.05
CA THR A 149 -16.05 -1.58 71.84
C THR A 149 -15.69 -0.38 70.93
N THR A 150 -16.42 0.70 70.71
CA THR A 150 -17.76 1.22 71.02
C THR A 150 -17.90 2.50 70.17
N THR A 151 -19.04 2.66 69.49
CA THR A 151 -19.67 3.92 68.98
C THR A 151 -18.79 5.04 68.42
N THR A 152 -19.00 5.44 67.15
CA THR A 152 -19.73 6.69 66.80
C THR A 152 -19.82 6.88 65.27
N ASN A 153 -21.01 7.25 64.82
CA ASN A 153 -21.33 7.64 63.45
C ASN A 153 -20.56 8.89 63.02
N MET A 154 -19.87 8.85 61.87
CA MET A 154 -19.54 10.02 61.06
C MET A 154 -19.44 9.63 59.57
N THR A 155 -20.46 10.03 58.82
CA THR A 155 -20.47 10.52 57.43
C THR A 155 -19.21 10.42 56.55
N SER A 156 -19.38 9.78 55.38
CA SER A 156 -18.91 10.15 54.02
C SER A 156 -17.56 10.87 53.85
N VAL A 157 -16.58 10.23 53.16
CA VAL A 157 -15.61 10.89 52.25
C VAL A 157 -15.05 9.88 51.22
N ASP A 158 -15.15 10.24 49.93
CA ASP A 158 -14.45 9.68 48.76
C ASP A 158 -12.95 9.47 48.98
N ASN A 159 -12.35 8.40 48.45
CA ASN A 159 -10.89 8.36 48.23
C ASN A 159 -10.52 7.53 46.99
N ASN A 160 -10.66 8.17 45.84
CA ASN A 160 -10.00 7.81 44.60
C ASN A 160 -8.72 8.66 44.47
N SER A 161 -7.66 8.26 45.15
CA SER A 161 -6.35 8.95 45.09
C SER A 161 -5.21 7.96 45.33
N ILE A 162 -4.95 7.11 44.34
CA ILE A 162 -3.64 6.48 44.22
C ILE A 162 -2.79 7.41 43.34
N ASP A 163 -1.80 8.03 43.98
CA ASP A 163 -0.85 9.01 43.43
C ASP A 163 -0.22 8.53 42.11
N ARG A 164 -0.61 9.18 41.01
CA ARG A 164 -0.05 8.94 39.66
C ARG A 164 1.43 9.33 39.53
N GLU A 165 1.97 10.16 40.44
CA GLU A 165 3.35 10.63 40.40
C GLU A 165 4.37 9.56 40.80
N ALA A 166 4.01 8.64 41.71
CA ALA A 166 4.89 7.54 42.12
C ALA A 166 5.14 6.52 41.00
N ILE A 167 4.19 6.39 40.06
CA ILE A 167 4.28 5.44 38.93
C ILE A 167 5.13 6.01 37.79
N MET A 168 5.09 7.32 37.55
CA MET A 168 5.86 7.94 36.46
C MET A 168 7.37 7.97 36.73
N ASN A 169 7.79 8.17 37.98
CA ASN A 169 9.21 8.27 38.32
C ASN A 169 9.95 6.93 38.15
N ASN A 170 9.28 5.80 38.40
CA ASN A 170 9.86 4.47 38.20
C ASN A 170 10.05 4.07 36.72
N ILE A 171 9.29 4.68 35.78
CA ILE A 171 9.40 4.40 34.34
C ILE A 171 10.58 5.16 33.72
N VAL A 172 10.93 6.33 34.25
CA VAL A 172 11.99 7.19 33.71
C VAL A 172 13.39 6.67 34.10
N GLU A 173 13.56 6.09 35.29
CA GLU A 173 14.87 5.59 35.74
C GLU A 173 15.31 4.31 35.00
N ASN A 174 14.37 3.42 34.66
CA ASN A 174 14.69 2.19 33.92
C ASN A 174 15.04 2.42 32.45
N LYS A 175 14.67 3.57 31.85
CA LYS A 175 15.07 3.96 30.49
C LYS A 175 16.48 4.56 30.41
N LYS A 176 17.09 5.01 31.52
CA LYS A 176 18.45 5.57 31.52
C LYS A 176 19.56 4.50 31.64
N LYS A 177 19.27 3.32 32.21
CA LYS A 177 20.29 2.26 32.41
C LYS A 177 20.57 1.40 31.16
N ASN A 178 19.70 1.39 30.15
CA ASN A 178 19.86 0.56 28.95
C ASN A 178 20.48 1.24 27.71
N LYS A 179 20.93 2.50 27.81
CA LYS A 179 21.53 3.25 26.69
C LYS A 179 23.07 3.18 26.58
N ASN A 180 23.77 2.51 27.51
CA ASN A 180 25.24 2.53 27.56
C ASN A 180 25.97 1.22 27.18
N LYS A 181 25.28 0.23 26.60
CA LYS A 181 25.92 -0.98 26.03
C LYS A 181 25.60 -1.15 24.55
N ASN A 182 26.14 -0.26 23.70
CA ASN A 182 26.53 -0.58 22.32
C ASN A 182 27.23 0.61 21.66
N LYS A 183 28.50 0.81 22.03
CA LYS A 183 29.48 1.53 21.23
C LYS A 183 30.74 0.67 21.17
N ASN A 184 30.92 -0.07 20.08
CA ASN A 184 32.21 -0.42 19.46
C ASN A 184 32.00 -1.21 18.14
N LYS A 185 32.09 -0.49 17.02
CA LYS A 185 32.73 -0.74 15.68
C LYS A 185 32.94 -2.18 15.13
N PRO A 186 33.23 -2.38 13.81
CA PRO A 186 33.24 -1.43 12.68
C PRO A 186 32.56 -1.93 11.38
N SER A 187 32.40 -0.96 10.47
CA SER A 187 32.02 -1.03 9.06
C SER A 187 32.95 -1.85 8.16
N SER A 188 32.40 -2.64 7.22
CA SER A 188 33.11 -3.05 6.00
C SER A 188 32.24 -2.93 4.75
N LYS A 189 32.51 -1.88 3.97
CA LYS A 189 32.22 -1.78 2.53
C LYS A 189 32.90 -2.94 1.79
N LYS A 190 32.14 -3.79 1.09
CA LYS A 190 32.66 -4.65 -0.01
C LYS A 190 31.51 -5.26 -0.81
N GLN A 191 30.94 -4.50 -1.74
CA GLN A 191 30.15 -5.02 -2.88
C GLN A 191 29.99 -3.91 -3.93
N ALA A 192 31.10 -3.55 -4.58
CA ALA A 192 31.12 -2.62 -5.73
C ALA A 192 32.33 -2.84 -6.64
N ARG A 193 32.86 -4.08 -6.71
CA ARG A 193 34.14 -4.34 -7.40
C ARG A 193 34.18 -5.56 -8.32
N THR A 194 33.02 -6.13 -8.67
CA THR A 194 32.93 -7.28 -9.59
C THR A 194 32.49 -6.93 -11.01
N GLU A 195 31.91 -5.75 -11.27
CA GLU A 195 31.43 -5.41 -12.62
C GLU A 195 32.47 -4.75 -13.55
N LYS A 196 33.61 -4.26 -13.01
CA LYS A 196 34.65 -3.63 -13.85
C LYS A 196 35.66 -4.61 -14.47
N ARG A 197 35.68 -5.90 -14.11
CA ARG A 197 36.59 -6.90 -14.74
C ARG A 197 35.98 -7.63 -15.92
N THR A 198 34.66 -7.69 -16.06
CA THR A 198 33.98 -8.33 -17.20
C THR A 198 33.93 -7.42 -18.44
N ALA A 199 33.75 -6.10 -18.26
CA ALA A 199 33.75 -5.15 -19.37
C ALA A 199 35.12 -4.99 -20.05
N GLN A 200 36.23 -5.16 -19.31
CA GLN A 200 37.58 -5.04 -19.88
C GLN A 200 38.06 -6.34 -20.57
N LYS A 201 37.42 -7.48 -20.28
CA LYS A 201 37.73 -8.77 -20.92
C LYS A 201 36.97 -8.98 -22.24
N MET A 202 35.89 -8.24 -22.49
CA MET A 202 35.18 -8.27 -23.79
C MET A 202 35.77 -7.32 -24.83
N LYS A 203 36.38 -6.19 -24.42
CA LYS A 203 37.04 -5.28 -25.39
C LYS A 203 38.31 -5.87 -26.02
N ASN A 204 39.03 -6.75 -25.33
CA ASN A 204 40.24 -7.39 -25.89
C ASN A 204 39.94 -8.62 -26.77
N LYS A 205 38.68 -9.05 -26.90
CA LYS A 205 38.28 -10.18 -27.74
C LYS A 205 37.70 -9.78 -29.10
N ILE A 206 37.54 -8.47 -29.36
CA ILE A 206 36.98 -7.92 -30.62
C ILE A 206 38.09 -7.31 -31.51
N SER A 207 39.34 -7.25 -31.03
CA SER A 207 40.49 -6.70 -31.78
C SER A 207 41.47 -7.76 -32.28
N LYS A 208 41.11 -9.05 -32.20
CA LYS A 208 41.88 -10.16 -32.75
C LYS A 208 40.90 -11.18 -33.34
N ASP A 209 40.25 -10.78 -34.42
CA ASP A 209 39.81 -11.60 -35.54
C ASP A 209 39.59 -10.65 -36.74
#